data_AF-A0A3S4VHT2-F1
#
_entry.id   AF-A0A3S4VHT2-F1
#
_cell.length_a   1.000
_cell.length_b   1.000
_cell.length_c   1.000
_cell.angle_alpha   90.00
_cell.angle_beta   90.00
_cell.angle_gamma   90.00
#
_symmetry.space_group_name_H-M   'P 1'
#
loop_
_entity.id
_entity.type
_entity.pdbx_description
1 polymer ?
#
loop_
_entity_poly.entity_id
_entity_poly.type
_entity_poly.pdbx_seq_one_letter_code
_entity_poly.pdbx_strand_id
1 'polypeptide(L)'
;MLTAGSSVPAVVVLGRQTPLLDVILEEFRRRGDTAIYGGAPAVSTPAEAMARRAELERLSDNIDSLLVVIDDETLESLFREDRSRRSRKLLRVEEDQITEFVTDTIVSADPDRLLVLGDARLADATERPQAVRWVRQLTARIGYECEINGTDDLATTYEVLGPDDDVAHTAHSVAQWHDGRLGRRRERPPALSGA
;
A
#
# COMPACT_ATOMS: atom_id res chain seq x y z
N MET A 1 -20.63 14.67 28.93
CA MET A 1 -20.77 14.96 27.48
C MET A 1 -19.35 14.99 26.92
N LEU A 2 -18.85 13.82 26.50
CA LEU A 2 -17.48 13.67 26.01
C LEU A 2 -17.47 14.05 24.53
N THR A 3 -16.73 15.09 24.18
CA THR A 3 -16.35 15.36 22.80
C THR A 3 -15.46 14.21 22.36
N ALA A 4 -15.99 13.29 21.55
CA ALA A 4 -15.16 12.43 20.73
C ALA A 4 -14.30 13.37 19.88
N GLY A 5 -13.01 13.47 20.19
CA GLY A 5 -12.07 14.09 19.29
C GLY A 5 -12.13 13.27 18.01
N SER A 6 -12.75 13.81 16.98
CA SER A 6 -12.67 13.27 15.63
C SER A 6 -11.19 13.29 15.27
N SER A 7 -10.48 12.17 15.48
CA SER A 7 -9.18 12.05 14.85
C SER A 7 -9.41 12.05 13.34
N VAL A 8 -8.60 12.83 12.65
CA VAL A 8 -8.65 12.85 11.19
C VAL A 8 -8.06 11.51 10.75
N PRO A 9 -8.80 10.69 9.98
CA PRO A 9 -8.27 9.43 9.48
C PRO A 9 -7.00 9.71 8.69
N ALA A 10 -5.94 8.98 9.01
CA ALA A 10 -4.64 9.12 8.39
C ALA A 10 -4.39 7.98 7.41
N VAL A 11 -3.66 8.29 6.35
CA VAL A 11 -3.12 7.31 5.40
C VAL A 11 -1.62 7.28 5.51
N VAL A 12 -1.07 6.08 5.61
CA VAL A 12 0.38 5.87 5.46
C VAL A 12 0.65 5.54 3.99
N VAL A 13 1.60 6.23 3.37
CA VAL A 13 2.00 6.02 1.98
C VAL A 13 3.43 5.50 1.94
N LEU A 14 3.62 4.31 1.38
CA LEU A 14 4.90 3.63 1.21
C LEU A 14 5.26 3.56 -0.27
N GLY A 15 6.54 3.61 -0.59
CA GLY A 15 7.04 3.52 -1.97
C GLY A 15 8.28 4.37 -2.18
N ARG A 16 8.96 4.22 -3.32
CA ARG A 16 10.00 5.19 -3.71
C ARG A 16 9.35 6.51 -4.08
N GLN A 17 10.05 7.61 -3.82
CA GLN A 17 9.56 8.92 -4.18
C GLN A 17 9.59 9.09 -5.71
N THR A 18 8.40 9.14 -6.31
CA THR A 18 8.18 9.29 -7.75
C THR A 18 7.16 10.39 -8.01
N PRO A 19 7.05 10.90 -9.25
CA PRO A 19 6.02 11.86 -9.61
C PRO A 19 4.58 11.38 -9.31
N LEU A 20 4.31 10.07 -9.43
CA LEU A 20 3.02 9.49 -9.06
C LEU A 20 2.76 9.64 -7.55
N LEU A 21 3.74 9.26 -6.73
CA LEU A 21 3.64 9.35 -5.28
C LEU A 21 3.50 10.81 -4.82
N ASP A 22 4.23 11.75 -5.42
CA ASP A 22 4.12 13.17 -5.12
C ASP A 22 2.71 13.72 -5.42
N VAL A 23 2.10 13.33 -6.54
CA VAL A 23 0.73 13.75 -6.89
C VAL A 23 -0.30 13.14 -5.95
N ILE A 24 -0.12 11.88 -5.53
CA ILE A 24 -0.98 11.24 -4.53
C ILE A 24 -0.90 11.97 -3.18
N LEU A 25 0.31 12.26 -2.70
CA LEU A 25 0.50 12.99 -1.44
C LEU A 25 -0.11 14.39 -1.51
N GLU A 26 0.06 15.09 -2.63
CA GLU A 26 -0.52 16.42 -2.83
C GLU A 26 -2.06 16.37 -2.88
N GLU A 27 -2.63 15.32 -3.48
CA GLU A 27 -4.08 15.13 -3.48
C GLU A 27 -4.64 14.94 -2.05
N PHE A 28 -3.99 14.13 -1.21
CA PHE A 28 -4.38 14.01 0.20
C PHE A 28 -4.30 15.36 0.93
N ARG A 29 -3.20 16.10 0.76
CA ARG A 29 -3.06 17.46 1.34
C ARG A 29 -4.16 18.40 0.87
N ARG A 30 -4.46 18.40 -0.43
CA ARG A 30 -5.51 19.24 -1.05
C ARG A 30 -6.89 18.95 -0.46
N ARG A 31 -7.13 17.70 -0.05
CA ARG A 31 -8.40 17.26 0.55
C ARG A 31 -8.45 17.45 2.06
N GLY A 32 -7.33 17.81 2.69
CA GLY A 32 -7.22 17.99 4.14
C GLY A 32 -7.00 16.69 4.90
N ASP A 33 -6.67 15.60 4.21
CA ASP A 33 -6.40 14.30 4.81
C ASP A 33 -4.96 14.26 5.35
N THR A 34 -4.75 13.50 6.43
CA THR A 34 -3.41 13.34 7.02
C THR A 34 -2.66 12.23 6.29
N ALA A 35 -1.73 12.59 5.41
CA ALA A 35 -0.87 11.62 4.73
C ALA A 35 0.53 11.58 5.35
N ILE A 36 0.96 10.39 5.79
CA ILE A 36 2.27 10.14 6.39
C ILE A 36 3.09 9.36 5.37
N TYR A 37 4.20 9.91 4.91
CA TYR A 37 5.12 9.19 4.03
C TYR A 37 6.01 8.26 4.86
N GLY A 38 5.84 6.95 4.67
CA GLY A 38 6.59 5.92 5.40
C GLY A 38 7.81 5.38 4.67
N GLY A 39 8.27 6.03 3.59
CA GLY A 39 9.50 5.66 2.90
C GLY A 39 9.39 4.44 1.98
N ALA A 40 10.54 4.09 1.38
CA ALA A 40 10.66 2.97 0.47
C ALA A 40 11.19 1.70 1.18
N PRO A 41 10.62 0.52 0.90
CA PRO A 41 11.06 -0.75 1.47
C PRO A 41 12.55 -1.06 1.30
N ALA A 42 13.13 -0.70 0.14
CA ALA A 42 14.49 -1.06 -0.22
C ALA A 42 15.56 0.01 0.09
N VAL A 43 15.17 1.19 0.58
CA VAL A 43 16.09 2.36 0.71
C VAL A 43 16.28 2.79 2.16
N SER A 44 15.49 2.25 3.09
CA SER A 44 15.51 2.71 4.48
C SER A 44 16.68 2.10 5.26
N THR A 45 17.46 2.94 5.93
CA THR A 45 18.46 2.50 6.92
C THR A 45 17.78 1.94 8.17
N PRO A 46 18.46 1.12 9.00
CA PRO A 46 17.88 0.61 10.25
C PRO A 46 17.42 1.73 11.20
N ALA A 47 18.12 2.86 11.23
CA ALA A 47 17.75 4.01 12.06
C ALA A 47 16.47 4.69 11.56
N GLU A 48 16.31 4.85 10.24
CA GLU A 48 15.09 5.39 9.63
C GLU A 48 13.90 4.44 9.84
N ALA A 49 14.12 3.14 9.71
CA ALA A 49 13.09 2.13 10.00
C ALA A 49 12.61 2.22 11.46
N MET A 50 13.53 2.37 12.42
CA MET A 50 13.20 2.49 13.85
C MET A 50 12.50 3.81 14.19
N ALA A 51 12.97 4.94 13.66
CA ALA A 51 12.35 6.24 13.87
C ALA A 51 10.91 6.26 13.32
N ARG A 52 10.72 5.69 12.14
CA ARG A 52 9.42 5.53 11.50
C ARG A 52 8.49 4.62 12.28
N ARG A 53 8.97 3.48 12.76
CA ARG A 53 8.16 2.60 13.61
C ARG A 53 7.65 3.36 14.84
N ALA A 54 8.51 4.12 15.50
CA ALA A 54 8.11 4.96 16.63
C ALA A 54 7.13 6.09 16.24
N GLU A 55 7.16 6.57 15.00
CA GLU A 55 6.18 7.54 14.49
C GLU A 55 4.83 6.87 14.21
N LEU A 56 4.83 5.71 13.57
CA LEU A 56 3.63 4.91 13.32
C LEU A 56 2.96 4.46 14.63
N GLU A 57 3.72 4.00 15.61
CA GLU A 57 3.20 3.64 16.95
C GLU A 57 2.59 4.85 17.68
N ARG A 58 3.00 6.08 17.37
CA ARG A 58 2.36 7.30 17.93
C ARG A 58 1.07 7.66 17.20
N LEU A 59 0.94 7.25 15.95
CA LEU A 59 -0.15 7.61 15.05
C LEU A 59 -1.17 6.48 14.86
N SER A 60 -0.89 5.27 15.37
CA SER A 60 -1.66 4.04 15.17
C SER A 60 -3.14 4.21 15.46
N ASP A 61 -3.50 4.96 16.51
CA ASP A 61 -4.90 5.22 16.87
C ASP A 61 -5.69 6.01 15.80
N ASN A 62 -5.00 6.51 14.77
CA ASN A 62 -5.56 7.33 13.70
C ASN A 62 -5.22 6.82 12.29
N ILE A 63 -4.48 5.71 12.14
CA ILE A 63 -4.10 5.19 10.82
C ILE A 63 -5.20 4.26 10.32
N ASP A 64 -5.96 4.78 9.37
CA ASP A 64 -7.12 4.09 8.80
C ASP A 64 -6.72 3.16 7.65
N SER A 65 -5.63 3.50 6.96
CA SER A 65 -5.28 2.87 5.69
C SER A 65 -3.79 2.95 5.38
N LEU A 66 -3.34 1.96 4.63
CA LEU A 66 -1.99 1.86 4.10
C LEU A 66 -2.04 1.80 2.57
N LEU A 67 -1.29 2.69 1.92
CA LEU A 67 -1.07 2.69 0.49
C LEU A 67 0.38 2.29 0.22
N VAL A 68 0.58 1.31 -0.65
CA VAL A 68 1.90 0.90 -1.14
C VAL A 68 1.97 1.19 -2.62
N VAL A 69 2.88 2.06 -3.04
CA VAL A 69 3.14 2.37 -4.44
C VAL A 69 4.38 1.59 -4.90
N ILE A 70 4.19 0.72 -5.88
CA ILE A 70 5.26 0.06 -6.61
C ILE A 70 5.50 0.87 -7.87
N ASP A 71 6.67 1.49 -7.97
CA ASP A 71 7.05 2.32 -9.10
C ASP A 71 7.33 1.51 -10.37
N ASP A 72 7.43 2.24 -11.48
CA ASP A 72 7.72 1.72 -12.81
C ASP A 72 9.09 1.05 -12.88
N GLU A 73 10.11 1.53 -12.16
CA GLU A 73 11.46 0.94 -12.16
C GLU A 73 11.44 -0.48 -11.55
N THR A 74 10.77 -0.64 -10.41
CA THR A 74 10.58 -1.95 -9.77
C THR A 74 9.79 -2.88 -10.69
N LEU A 75 8.73 -2.40 -11.37
CA LEU A 75 7.98 -3.23 -12.31
C LEU A 75 8.74 -3.55 -13.60
N GLU A 76 9.48 -2.62 -14.17
CA GLU A 76 10.35 -2.83 -15.34
C GLU A 76 11.38 -3.93 -15.10
N SER A 77 11.86 -4.05 -13.87
CA SER A 77 12.80 -5.10 -13.50
C SER A 77 12.21 -6.51 -13.66
N LEU A 78 10.88 -6.67 -13.66
CA LEU A 78 10.17 -7.92 -13.97
C LEU A 78 10.29 -8.30 -15.45
N PHE A 79 10.36 -7.31 -16.34
CA PHE A 79 10.26 -7.50 -17.79
C PHE A 79 11.60 -7.73 -18.46
N ARG A 80 12.71 -7.31 -17.83
CA ARG A 80 14.07 -7.48 -18.39
C ARG A 80 14.31 -8.91 -18.87
N GLU A 81 14.42 -9.07 -20.20
CA GLU A 81 14.53 -10.34 -20.92
C GLU A 81 15.70 -11.21 -20.45
N ASP A 82 16.73 -10.56 -19.88
CA ASP A 82 17.83 -11.21 -19.18
C ASP A 82 17.36 -11.73 -17.81
N ARG A 83 16.48 -12.74 -17.86
CA ARG A 83 16.05 -13.61 -16.76
C ARG A 83 17.20 -14.49 -16.27
N SER A 84 18.39 -13.92 -16.16
CA SER A 84 19.50 -14.54 -15.47
C SER A 84 19.03 -14.95 -14.07
N ARG A 85 19.62 -16.02 -13.53
CA ARG A 85 19.33 -16.44 -12.14
C ARG A 85 19.53 -15.29 -11.16
N ARG A 86 20.41 -14.33 -11.47
CA ARG A 86 20.68 -13.14 -10.67
C ARG A 86 19.49 -12.18 -10.66
N SER A 87 18.90 -11.86 -11.81
CA SER A 87 17.74 -10.96 -11.92
C SER A 87 16.54 -11.51 -11.15
N ARG A 88 16.23 -12.81 -11.29
CA ARG A 88 15.15 -13.45 -10.52
C ARG A 88 15.42 -13.50 -9.02
N LYS A 89 16.69 -13.65 -8.63
CA LYS A 89 17.07 -13.61 -7.22
C LYS A 89 16.88 -12.21 -6.65
N LEU A 90 17.27 -11.17 -7.39
CA LEU A 90 17.10 -9.78 -6.97
C LEU A 90 15.62 -9.42 -6.83
N LEU A 91 14.79 -9.78 -7.81
CA LEU A 91 13.34 -9.59 -7.74
C LEU A 91 12.70 -10.27 -6.51
N ARG A 92 13.14 -11.49 -6.19
CA ARG A 92 12.67 -12.17 -4.97
C ARG A 92 13.12 -11.47 -3.70
N VAL A 93 14.38 -11.01 -3.66
CA VAL A 93 14.88 -10.24 -2.52
C VAL A 93 14.08 -8.95 -2.35
N GLU A 94 13.75 -8.26 -3.43
CA GLU A 94 12.93 -7.05 -3.40
C GLU A 94 11.49 -7.36 -2.99
N GLU A 95 10.88 -8.43 -3.50
CA GLU A 95 9.55 -8.90 -3.08
C GLU A 95 9.52 -9.27 -1.59
N ASP A 96 10.54 -9.97 -1.09
CA ASP A 96 10.69 -10.33 0.32
C ASP A 96 10.84 -9.07 1.18
N GLN A 97 11.67 -8.12 0.75
CA GLN A 97 11.85 -6.83 1.45
C GLN A 97 10.57 -6.00 1.50
N ILE A 98 9.84 -5.91 0.38
CA ILE A 98 8.55 -5.21 0.33
C ILE A 98 7.56 -5.91 1.27
N THR A 99 7.47 -7.23 1.21
CA THR A 99 6.55 -8.01 2.06
C THR A 99 6.86 -7.82 3.53
N GLU A 100 8.12 -7.98 3.94
CA GLU A 100 8.56 -7.81 5.33
C GLU A 100 8.27 -6.39 5.82
N PHE A 101 8.68 -5.38 5.05
CA PHE A 101 8.54 -3.98 5.40
C PHE A 101 7.07 -3.53 5.51
N VAL A 102 6.22 -3.99 4.59
CA VAL A 102 4.79 -3.67 4.61
C VAL A 102 4.10 -4.39 5.76
N THR A 103 4.42 -5.67 5.99
CA THR A 103 3.86 -6.44 7.12
C THR A 103 4.23 -5.80 8.46
N ASP A 104 5.49 -5.42 8.66
CA ASP A 104 5.95 -4.72 9.87
C ASP A 104 5.21 -3.39 10.07
N THR A 105 4.96 -2.66 8.97
CA THR A 105 4.21 -1.41 9.01
C THR A 105 2.77 -1.66 9.43
N ILE A 106 2.12 -2.69 8.88
CA ILE A 106 0.74 -3.07 9.22
C ILE A 106 0.65 -3.49 10.68
N VAL A 107 1.54 -4.36 11.16
CA VAL A 107 1.54 -4.82 12.56
C VAL A 107 1.76 -3.66 13.53
N SER A 108 2.52 -2.64 13.14
CA SER A 108 2.80 -1.47 13.99
C SER A 108 1.71 -0.40 13.94
N ALA A 109 1.05 -0.23 12.80
CA ALA A 109 0.09 0.85 12.56
C ALA A 109 -1.37 0.39 12.64
N ASP A 110 -1.63 -0.91 12.57
CA ASP A 110 -2.95 -1.56 12.60
C ASP A 110 -4.01 -0.95 11.66
N PRO A 111 -3.70 -0.74 10.36
CA PRO A 111 -4.65 -0.16 9.42
C PRO A 111 -5.79 -1.12 9.09
N ASP A 112 -7.00 -0.59 8.88
CA ASP A 112 -8.15 -1.39 8.43
C ASP A 112 -8.03 -1.89 6.98
N ARG A 113 -7.28 -1.16 6.14
CA ARG A 113 -7.25 -1.38 4.69
C ARG A 113 -5.88 -1.14 4.07
N LEU A 114 -5.52 -2.00 3.13
CA LEU A 114 -4.30 -1.93 2.32
C LEU A 114 -4.66 -1.79 0.84
N LEU A 115 -4.06 -0.82 0.16
CA LEU A 115 -4.04 -0.71 -1.30
C LEU A 115 -2.60 -0.86 -1.80
N VAL A 116 -2.37 -1.82 -2.70
CA VAL A 116 -1.12 -1.91 -3.46
C VAL A 116 -1.34 -1.38 -4.87
N LEU A 117 -0.71 -0.26 -5.20
CA LEU A 117 -0.78 0.42 -6.48
C LEU A 117 0.49 0.16 -7.29
N GLY A 118 0.37 -0.53 -8.42
CA GLY A 118 1.48 -0.73 -9.36
C GLY A 118 1.48 0.27 -10.49
N ASP A 119 2.60 0.97 -10.71
CA ASP A 119 2.78 1.90 -11.83
C ASP A 119 3.33 1.18 -13.07
N ALA A 120 2.45 0.55 -13.86
CA ALA A 120 2.83 -0.08 -15.12
C ALA A 120 2.56 0.83 -16.33
N ARG A 121 2.58 2.16 -16.17
CA ARG A 121 2.31 3.12 -17.25
C ARG A 121 3.34 3.07 -18.38
N LEU A 122 4.56 2.62 -18.09
CA LEU A 122 5.61 2.39 -19.08
C LEU A 122 5.60 0.97 -19.67
N ALA A 123 4.78 0.07 -19.12
CA ALA A 123 4.71 -1.32 -19.58
C ALA A 123 3.95 -1.43 -20.90
N ASP A 124 4.49 -2.24 -21.81
CA ASP A 124 3.81 -2.56 -23.06
C ASP A 124 2.66 -3.58 -22.88
N ALA A 125 1.96 -3.88 -23.98
CA ALA A 125 0.80 -4.78 -23.98
C ALA A 125 1.13 -6.23 -23.54
N THR A 126 2.39 -6.66 -23.67
CA THR A 126 2.88 -7.99 -23.28
C THR A 126 3.42 -8.03 -21.85
N GLU A 127 3.87 -6.89 -21.35
CA GLU A 127 4.41 -6.68 -20.00
C GLU A 127 3.31 -6.46 -18.96
N ARG A 128 2.26 -5.69 -19.31
CA ARG A 128 1.16 -5.36 -18.39
C ARG A 128 0.54 -6.58 -17.69
N PRO A 129 0.23 -7.70 -18.37
CA PRO A 129 -0.30 -8.89 -17.69
C PRO A 129 0.65 -9.47 -16.64
N GLN A 130 1.97 -9.32 -16.85
CA GLN A 130 2.99 -9.78 -15.90
C GLN A 130 3.03 -8.87 -14.67
N ALA A 131 2.97 -7.55 -14.86
CA ALA A 131 2.85 -6.57 -13.77
C ALA A 131 1.59 -6.82 -12.92
N VAL A 132 0.42 -6.95 -13.56
CA VAL A 132 -0.85 -7.25 -12.87
C VAL A 132 -0.74 -8.54 -12.05
N ARG A 133 -0.17 -9.59 -12.64
CA ARG A 133 -0.01 -10.87 -11.95
C ARG A 133 0.91 -10.73 -10.74
N TRP A 134 2.03 -10.04 -10.89
CA TRP A 134 3.02 -9.87 -9.82
C TRP A 134 2.45 -9.03 -8.67
N VAL A 135 1.86 -7.86 -8.94
CA VAL A 135 1.24 -6.99 -7.93
C VAL A 135 0.13 -7.73 -7.17
N ARG A 136 -0.72 -8.49 -7.88
CA ARG A 136 -1.74 -9.33 -7.24
C ARG A 136 -1.14 -10.39 -6.32
N GLN A 137 -0.06 -11.04 -6.76
CA GLN A 137 0.63 -12.07 -5.96
C GLN A 137 1.27 -11.47 -4.71
N LEU A 138 1.94 -10.32 -4.85
CA LEU A 138 2.50 -9.57 -3.74
C LEU A 138 1.42 -9.16 -2.72
N THR A 139 0.30 -8.63 -3.19
CA THR A 139 -0.82 -8.21 -2.31
C THR A 139 -1.38 -9.39 -1.53
N ALA A 140 -1.60 -10.53 -2.19
CA ALA A 140 -2.07 -11.75 -1.54
C ALA A 140 -1.05 -12.28 -0.51
N ARG A 141 0.25 -12.18 -0.82
CA ARG A 141 1.32 -12.58 0.09
C ARG A 141 1.37 -11.70 1.33
N ILE A 142 1.28 -10.38 1.18
CA ILE A 142 1.20 -9.44 2.31
C ILE A 142 0.00 -9.76 3.20
N GLY A 143 -1.18 -9.97 2.59
CA GLY A 143 -2.38 -10.35 3.33
C GLY A 143 -2.19 -11.64 4.14
N TYR A 144 -1.61 -12.67 3.52
CA TYR A 144 -1.31 -13.93 4.19
C TYR A 144 -0.33 -13.78 5.37
N GLU A 145 0.74 -13.00 5.21
CA GLU A 145 1.68 -12.72 6.32
C GLU A 145 1.00 -11.93 7.44
N CYS A 146 0.11 -10.99 7.12
CA CYS A 146 -0.64 -10.23 8.12
C CYS A 146 -1.61 -11.11 8.92
N GLU A 147 -2.32 -12.03 8.26
CA GLU A 147 -3.16 -13.04 8.93
C GLU A 147 -2.32 -13.90 9.91
N ILE A 148 -1.14 -14.37 9.49
CA ILE A 148 -0.24 -15.12 10.38
C ILE A 148 0.18 -14.31 11.61
N ASN A 149 0.37 -13.00 11.45
CA ASN A 149 0.79 -12.10 12.52
C ASN A 149 -0.39 -11.56 13.35
N GLY A 150 -1.62 -12.01 13.09
CA GLY A 150 -2.81 -11.70 13.90
C GLY A 150 -3.59 -10.46 13.45
N THR A 151 -3.36 -9.95 12.24
CA THR A 151 -4.12 -8.84 11.63
C THR A 151 -5.15 -9.38 10.63
N ASP A 152 -6.08 -10.19 11.12
CA ASP A 152 -7.02 -10.96 10.28
C ASP A 152 -8.13 -10.11 9.60
N ASP A 153 -8.35 -8.88 10.10
CA ASP A 153 -9.42 -8.00 9.60
C ASP A 153 -8.95 -7.02 8.50
N LEU A 154 -7.69 -7.11 8.06
CA LEU A 154 -7.13 -6.22 7.04
C LEU A 154 -7.78 -6.42 5.66
N ALA A 155 -8.48 -5.39 5.16
CA ALA A 155 -9.00 -5.40 3.80
C ALA A 155 -7.90 -5.11 2.77
N THR A 156 -7.46 -6.12 2.03
CA THR A 156 -6.43 -5.97 0.99
C THR A 156 -7.03 -5.74 -0.42
N THR A 157 -6.54 -4.73 -1.13
CA THR A 157 -6.92 -4.37 -2.50
C THR A 157 -5.66 -4.07 -3.32
N TYR A 158 -5.73 -4.24 -4.64
CA TYR A 158 -4.66 -3.86 -5.54
C TYR A 158 -5.19 -3.19 -6.80
N GLU A 159 -4.38 -2.33 -7.39
CA GLU A 159 -4.63 -1.65 -8.67
C GLU A 159 -3.33 -1.55 -9.47
N VAL A 160 -3.43 -1.59 -10.80
CA VAL A 160 -2.27 -1.46 -11.69
C VAL A 160 -2.58 -0.49 -12.80
N LEU A 161 -1.90 0.66 -12.75
CA LEU A 161 -1.95 1.70 -13.76
C LEU A 161 -1.27 1.22 -15.02
N GLY A 162 -1.78 1.61 -16.16
CA GLY A 162 -1.11 1.44 -17.44
C GLY A 162 -1.23 2.69 -18.31
N PRO A 163 -0.83 2.60 -19.58
CA PRO A 163 -0.39 3.78 -20.34
C PRO A 163 -1.43 4.91 -20.47
N ASP A 164 -2.72 4.56 -20.48
CA ASP A 164 -3.82 5.51 -20.65
C ASP A 164 -4.34 6.09 -19.32
N ASP A 165 -3.83 5.62 -18.17
CA ASP A 165 -4.30 6.03 -16.86
C ASP A 165 -3.73 7.40 -16.47
N ASP A 166 -4.63 8.36 -16.23
CA ASP A 166 -4.29 9.72 -15.82
C ASP A 166 -3.88 9.76 -14.34
N VAL A 167 -2.73 10.39 -14.05
CA VAL A 167 -2.14 10.45 -12.70
C VAL A 167 -3.03 11.23 -11.73
N ALA A 168 -3.61 12.34 -12.18
CA ALA A 168 -4.45 13.18 -11.32
C ALA A 168 -5.77 12.46 -10.99
N HIS A 169 -6.37 11.81 -11.99
CA HIS A 169 -7.54 10.96 -11.79
C HIS A 169 -7.24 9.78 -10.84
N THR A 170 -6.08 9.14 -11.02
CA THR A 170 -5.63 8.05 -10.13
C THR A 170 -5.48 8.53 -8.69
N ALA A 171 -4.76 9.63 -8.47
CA ALA A 171 -4.59 10.19 -7.13
C ALA A 171 -5.94 10.51 -6.49
N HIS A 172 -6.87 11.08 -7.26
CA HIS A 172 -8.22 11.34 -6.80
C HIS A 172 -8.96 10.06 -6.39
N SER A 173 -8.89 9.00 -7.21
CA SER A 173 -9.49 7.70 -6.91
C SER A 173 -8.87 7.04 -5.68
N VAL A 174 -7.55 7.11 -5.52
CA VAL A 174 -6.83 6.62 -4.32
C VAL A 174 -7.33 7.35 -3.07
N ALA A 175 -7.51 8.67 -3.13
CA ALA A 175 -8.05 9.42 -2.00
C ALA A 175 -9.53 9.08 -1.73
N GLN A 176 -10.34 8.78 -2.76
CA GLN A 176 -11.72 8.30 -2.54
C GLN A 176 -11.77 6.89 -1.95
N TRP A 177 -10.81 6.04 -2.30
CA TRP A 177 -10.63 4.73 -1.68
C TRP A 177 -10.30 4.88 -0.20
N HIS A 178 -9.40 5.80 0.16
CA HIS A 178 -9.08 6.12 1.55
C HIS A 178 -10.32 6.49 2.37
N ASP A 179 -11.21 7.33 1.82
CA ASP A 179 -12.48 7.72 2.47
C ASP A 179 -13.48 6.56 2.66
N GLY A 180 -13.18 5.36 2.17
CA GLY A 180 -14.10 4.22 2.14
C GLY A 180 -15.21 4.34 1.08
N ARG A 181 -15.15 5.33 0.19
CA ARG A 181 -16.16 5.53 -0.88
C ARG A 181 -16.07 4.49 -1.99
N LEU A 182 -14.92 3.83 -2.13
CA LEU A 182 -14.68 2.77 -3.12
C LEU A 182 -14.62 1.35 -2.51
N GLY A 183 -14.99 1.15 -1.22
CA GLY A 183 -14.61 -0.08 -0.51
C GLY A 183 -15.53 -0.71 0.53
N ARG A 184 -16.74 -0.20 0.83
CA ARG A 184 -17.60 -0.92 1.80
C ARG A 184 -18.20 -2.20 1.21
N ARG A 185 -17.54 -3.34 1.43
CA ARG A 185 -18.15 -4.67 1.27
C ARG A 185 -17.71 -5.69 2.33
N ARG A 186 -18.21 -5.53 3.57
CA ARG A 186 -18.93 -6.56 4.36
C ARG A 186 -19.19 -6.03 5.78
N GLU A 187 -20.38 -5.47 6.00
CA GLU A 187 -21.00 -5.57 7.32
C GLU A 187 -21.34 -7.05 7.53
N ARG A 188 -20.61 -7.72 8.42
CA ARG A 188 -21.06 -8.99 8.99
C ARG A 188 -22.26 -8.63 9.88
N PRO A 189 -23.47 -9.16 9.64
CA PRO A 189 -24.58 -8.90 10.54
C PRO A 189 -24.19 -9.40 11.94
N PRO A 190 -24.59 -8.70 13.03
CA PRO A 190 -24.37 -9.21 14.37
C PRO A 190 -24.97 -10.61 14.45
N ALA A 191 -24.18 -11.57 14.94
CA ALA A 191 -24.68 -12.88 15.27
C ALA A 191 -25.89 -12.69 16.19
N LEU A 192 -27.07 -13.07 15.72
CA LEU A 192 -28.26 -13.15 16.56
C LEU A 192 -27.97 -14.18 17.64
N SER A 193 -27.56 -13.71 18.81
CA SER A 193 -27.56 -14.48 20.04
C SER A 193 -29.03 -14.60 20.49
N GLY A 194 -29.72 -15.64 20.01
CA GLY A 194 -30.91 -16.20 20.66
C GLY A 194 -30.48 -17.50 21.34
N ALA A 195 -30.42 -17.54 22.67
CA ALA A 195 -31.53 -17.83 23.59
C ALA A 195 -31.81 -19.33 23.68
#